data_AF-A0A0G0NGG5-F1
#
_entry.id   AF-A0A0G0NGG5-F1
#
_cell.length_a   1.000
_cell.length_b   1.000
_cell.length_c   1.000
_cell.angle_alpha   90.00
_cell.angle_beta   90.00
_cell.angle_gamma   90.00
#
_symmetry.space_group_name_H-M   'P 1'
#
loop_
_entity.id
_entity.type
_entity.pdbx_description
1 polymer ?
#
loop_
_entity_poly.entity_id
_entity_poly.type
_entity_poly.pdbx_seq_one_letter_code
_entity_poly.pdbx_strand_id
1 'polypeptide(L)'
;MNEEKIRQFIQEELQNLLDKDIDKSNVTAEQVREIFREEIPAFLARSLTTIEGNLQLLDSRNIIVGGTTGSKIGTSTSQKLGFWNKSPSNQPSNGADLTNNVAVGGTTDTIANYTDLTTYATDAAAIRNNLYQLAKKLKVVNDALRSIGIMS
;
A
#
# COMPACT_ATOMS: atom_id res chain seq x y z
N MET A 1 -34.05 65.45 16.79
CA MET A 1 -32.68 65.19 17.29
C MET A 1 -31.75 66.08 16.49
N ASN A 2 -30.83 66.83 17.11
CA ASN A 2 -29.85 67.64 16.38
C ASN A 2 -28.74 66.75 15.82
N GLU A 3 -28.07 67.20 14.77
CA GLU A 3 -27.03 66.45 14.05
C GLU A 3 -25.89 65.97 14.98
N GLU A 4 -25.54 66.81 15.96
CA GLU A 4 -24.53 66.52 16.97
C GLU A 4 -24.86 65.28 17.82
N LYS A 5 -26.12 65.11 18.26
CA LYS A 5 -26.58 63.91 18.97
C LYS A 5 -26.60 62.67 18.08
N ILE A 6 -26.87 62.83 16.78
CA ILE A 6 -26.79 61.72 15.82
C ILE A 6 -25.34 61.27 15.65
N ARG A 7 -24.39 62.22 15.57
CA ARG A 7 -22.95 61.92 15.50
C ARG A 7 -22.44 61.23 16.76
N GLN A 8 -22.82 61.71 17.94
CA GLN A 8 -22.50 61.07 19.23
C GLN A 8 -23.00 59.63 19.29
N PHE A 9 -24.29 59.39 19.00
CA PHE A 9 -24.88 58.06 19.03
C PHE A 9 -24.18 57.10 18.05
N ILE A 10 -23.89 57.55 16.83
CA ILE A 10 -23.14 56.73 15.84
C ILE A 10 -21.71 56.43 16.31
N GLN A 11 -21.05 57.36 16.99
CA GLN A 11 -19.71 57.14 17.56
C GLN A 11 -19.73 56.15 18.72
N GLU A 12 -20.72 56.23 19.62
CA GLU A 12 -20.91 55.26 20.71
C GLU A 12 -21.22 53.86 20.16
N GLU A 13 -22.12 53.75 19.17
CA GLU A 13 -22.49 52.48 18.54
C GLU A 13 -21.30 51.86 17.79
N LEU A 14 -20.51 52.67 17.06
CA LEU A 14 -19.29 52.22 16.38
C LEU A 14 -18.20 51.79 17.38
N GLN A 15 -18.04 52.49 18.49
CA GLN A 15 -17.09 52.11 19.53
C GLN A 15 -17.48 50.79 20.18
N ASN A 16 -18.76 50.60 20.52
CA ASN A 16 -19.30 49.33 21.01
C ASN A 16 -19.11 48.17 20.01
N LEU A 17 -19.15 48.44 18.70
CA LEU A 17 -18.89 47.43 17.66
C LEU A 17 -17.39 47.15 17.45
N LEU A 18 -16.51 48.13 17.66
CA LEU A 18 -15.05 47.98 17.64
C LEU A 18 -14.54 47.23 18.87
N ASP A 19 -15.10 47.52 20.05
CA ASP A 19 -14.79 46.84 21.32
C ASP A 19 -15.39 45.43 21.37
N LYS A 20 -16.34 45.11 20.49
CA LYS A 20 -16.80 43.75 20.18
C LYS A 20 -15.84 43.02 19.21
N ASP A 21 -14.54 43.24 19.41
CA ASP A 21 -13.49 42.44 18.79
C ASP A 21 -13.68 40.97 19.19
N ILE A 22 -13.25 40.02 18.35
CA ILE A 22 -13.30 38.60 18.70
C ILE A 22 -12.51 38.41 19.99
N ASP A 23 -13.15 37.90 21.04
CA ASP A 23 -12.54 37.84 22.36
C ASP A 23 -11.39 36.82 22.43
N LYS A 24 -10.20 37.31 22.11
CA LYS A 24 -8.92 36.59 22.18
C LYS A 24 -8.43 36.44 23.63
N SER A 25 -9.06 37.11 24.61
CA SER A 25 -8.74 36.95 26.04
C SER A 25 -9.51 35.78 26.67
N ASN A 26 -10.71 35.47 26.15
CA ASN A 26 -11.53 34.31 26.49
C ASN A 26 -11.10 33.00 25.82
N VAL A 27 -9.95 32.98 25.14
CA VAL A 27 -9.28 31.74 24.71
C VAL A 27 -8.11 31.50 25.65
N THR A 28 -8.40 30.99 26.84
CA THR A 28 -7.37 30.59 27.81
C THR A 28 -6.47 29.51 27.20
N ALA A 29 -5.22 29.44 27.67
CA ALA A 29 -4.31 28.36 27.28
C ALA A 29 -4.90 26.96 27.57
N GLU A 30 -5.80 26.85 28.55
CA GLU A 30 -6.51 25.62 28.88
C GLU A 30 -7.60 25.26 27.85
N GLN A 31 -8.40 26.21 27.36
CA GLN A 31 -9.33 25.95 26.25
C GLN A 31 -8.60 25.54 24.96
N VAL A 32 -7.43 26.14 24.68
CA VAL A 32 -6.57 25.70 23.56
C VAL A 32 -6.10 24.25 23.77
N ARG A 33 -5.71 23.89 25.01
CA ARG A 33 -5.29 22.53 25.37
C ARG A 33 -6.44 21.52 25.41
N GLU A 34 -7.68 21.94 25.64
CA GLU A 34 -8.86 21.08 25.53
C GLU A 34 -9.19 20.80 24.06
N ILE A 35 -9.26 21.84 23.22
CA ILE A 35 -9.44 21.69 21.77
C ILE A 35 -8.38 20.75 21.18
N PHE A 36 -7.12 20.87 21.59
CA PHE A 36 -6.05 19.96 21.18
C PHE A 36 -6.14 18.54 21.76
N ARG A 37 -6.85 18.31 22.86
CA ARG A 37 -7.09 16.97 23.43
C ARG A 37 -8.30 16.27 22.83
N GLU A 38 -9.32 17.02 22.42
CA GLU A 38 -10.58 16.45 21.92
C GLU A 38 -10.60 16.34 20.40
N GLU A 39 -10.27 17.42 19.69
CA GLU A 39 -10.44 17.50 18.23
C GLU A 39 -9.27 16.90 17.44
N ILE A 40 -8.01 17.05 17.90
CA ILE A 40 -6.85 16.49 17.20
C ILE A 40 -6.91 14.95 17.13
N PRO A 41 -7.17 14.20 18.22
CA PRO A 41 -7.26 12.74 18.13
C PRO A 41 -8.40 12.26 17.24
N ALA A 42 -9.56 12.95 17.27
CA ALA A 42 -10.69 12.65 16.40
C ALA A 42 -10.37 12.91 14.91
N PHE A 43 -9.63 13.99 14.62
CA PHE A 43 -9.17 14.33 13.27
C PHE A 43 -8.12 13.32 12.77
N LEU A 44 -7.12 12.97 13.60
CA LEU A 44 -6.08 12.01 13.26
C LEU A 44 -6.62 10.58 13.07
N ALA A 45 -7.59 10.15 13.89
CA ALA A 45 -8.23 8.84 13.75
C ALA A 45 -9.05 8.68 12.45
N ARG A 46 -9.37 9.79 11.78
CA ARG A 46 -10.28 9.86 10.62
C ARG A 46 -9.56 10.29 9.33
N SER A 47 -8.28 10.66 9.42
CA SER A 47 -7.48 11.16 8.30
C SER A 47 -6.45 10.13 7.82
N LEU A 48 -6.02 10.29 6.57
CA LEU A 48 -4.89 9.56 6.00
C LEU A 48 -3.60 9.92 6.77
N THR A 49 -3.05 8.98 7.54
CA THR A 49 -1.77 9.17 8.22
C THR A 49 -0.61 9.08 7.22
N THR A 50 -0.04 10.23 6.86
CA THR A 50 1.23 10.31 6.13
C THR A 50 2.39 10.30 7.12
N ILE A 51 3.41 9.47 6.86
CA ILE A 51 4.64 9.40 7.65
C ILE A 51 5.79 9.85 6.75
N GLU A 52 6.38 11.01 7.04
CA GLU A 52 7.49 11.58 6.25
C GLU A 52 8.86 10.99 6.62
N GLY A 53 8.96 10.29 7.75
CA GLY A 53 10.16 9.62 8.24
C GLY A 53 10.03 8.09 8.30
N ASN A 54 10.88 7.46 9.11
CA ASN A 54 10.83 6.02 9.31
C ASN A 54 9.72 5.62 10.28
N LEU A 55 8.81 4.74 9.87
CA LEU A 55 7.95 3.99 10.79
C LEU A 55 8.74 2.81 11.37
N GLN A 56 9.07 2.87 12.65
CA GLN A 56 9.61 1.73 13.39
C GLN A 56 8.52 1.07 14.22
N LEU A 57 8.35 -0.25 14.05
CA LEU A 57 7.50 -1.07 14.90
C LEU A 57 8.40 -1.80 15.89
N LEU A 58 8.20 -1.54 17.17
CA LEU A 58 8.92 -2.23 18.26
C LEU A 58 8.44 -3.68 18.40
N ASP A 59 9.17 -4.47 19.19
CA ASP A 59 8.93 -5.90 19.36
C ASP A 59 7.47 -6.24 19.72
N SER A 60 6.99 -7.36 19.18
CA SER A 60 5.62 -7.85 19.37
C SER A 60 4.54 -6.81 18.99
N ARG A 61 4.71 -6.13 17.85
CA ARG A 61 3.67 -5.29 17.23
C ARG A 61 3.24 -5.87 15.89
N ASN A 62 1.93 -5.94 15.68
CA ASN A 62 1.31 -6.43 14.47
C ASN A 62 0.78 -5.26 13.64
N ILE A 63 0.95 -5.29 12.31
CA ILE A 63 0.20 -4.45 11.39
C ILE A 63 -1.12 -5.17 11.10
N ILE A 64 -2.19 -4.78 11.80
CA ILE A 64 -3.53 -5.34 11.56
C ILE A 64 -4.20 -4.54 10.45
N VAL A 65 -4.35 -5.17 9.29
CA VAL A 65 -5.08 -4.59 8.15
C VAL A 65 -6.52 -5.12 8.14
N GLY A 66 -7.51 -4.23 8.05
CA GLY A 66 -8.93 -4.57 8.17
C GLY A 66 -9.63 -4.75 6.82
N GLY A 67 -10.67 -5.59 6.82
CA GLY A 67 -11.65 -5.68 5.72
C GLY A 67 -12.18 -7.09 5.46
N THR A 68 -13.45 -7.19 5.06
CA THR A 68 -14.01 -8.37 4.37
C THR A 68 -13.53 -8.45 2.90
N THR A 69 -13.03 -7.33 2.37
CA THR A 69 -12.35 -7.22 1.08
C THR A 69 -10.86 -7.04 1.35
N GLY A 70 -10.00 -7.85 0.73
CA GLY A 70 -8.57 -7.91 1.07
C GLY A 70 -7.81 -6.58 0.93
N SER A 71 -6.93 -6.30 1.89
CA SER A 71 -6.14 -5.06 1.94
C SER A 71 -4.97 -5.08 0.95
N LYS A 72 -4.76 -3.98 0.23
CA LYS A 72 -3.62 -3.81 -0.68
C LYS A 72 -2.44 -3.16 0.03
N ILE A 73 -1.28 -3.81 -0.01
CA ILE A 73 0.01 -3.24 0.42
C ILE A 73 0.81 -2.97 -0.86
N GLY A 74 1.13 -1.70 -1.14
CA GLY A 74 1.63 -1.27 -2.45
C GLY A 74 0.48 -1.09 -3.46
N THR A 75 -0.18 0.07 -3.43
CA THR A 75 -1.26 0.44 -4.36
C THR A 75 -0.76 0.96 -5.71
N SER A 76 0.50 1.42 -5.76
CA SER A 76 1.21 1.81 -6.98
C SER A 76 2.30 0.79 -7.33
N THR A 77 2.57 0.57 -8.62
CA THR A 77 3.68 -0.26 -9.12
C THR A 77 5.07 0.28 -8.75
N SER A 78 5.16 1.55 -8.33
CA SER A 78 6.38 2.17 -7.80
C SER A 78 6.58 1.95 -6.29
N GLN A 79 5.57 1.50 -5.55
CA GLN A 79 5.69 1.17 -4.14
C GLN A 79 6.26 -0.24 -4.00
N LYS A 80 7.37 -0.37 -3.27
CA LYS A 80 8.13 -1.62 -3.16
C LYS A 80 8.27 -2.03 -1.71
N LEU A 81 8.16 -3.33 -1.45
CA LEU A 81 8.44 -3.94 -0.15
C LEU A 81 9.79 -4.65 -0.22
N GLY A 82 10.67 -4.38 0.74
CA GLY A 82 11.91 -5.13 0.94
C GLY A 82 11.77 -6.01 2.17
N PHE A 83 12.22 -7.27 2.06
CA PHE A 83 12.31 -8.20 3.18
C PHE A 83 13.79 -8.56 3.42
N TRP A 84 14.14 -8.91 4.66
CA TRP A 84 15.47 -9.45 5.00
C TRP A 84 16.68 -8.64 4.50
N ASN A 85 16.58 -7.31 4.54
CA ASN A 85 17.61 -6.38 4.04
C ASN A 85 17.95 -6.52 2.53
N LYS A 86 17.07 -7.15 1.72
CA LYS A 86 17.13 -7.05 0.26
C LYS A 86 16.57 -5.71 -0.22
N SER A 87 17.20 -5.18 -1.26
CA SER A 87 16.67 -4.04 -2.02
C SER A 87 15.24 -4.33 -2.49
N PRO A 88 14.25 -3.48 -2.17
CA PRO A 88 12.86 -3.70 -2.56
C PRO A 88 12.70 -3.89 -4.08
N SER A 89 12.10 -5.02 -4.51
CA SER A 89 11.86 -5.30 -5.92
C SER A 89 10.55 -4.66 -6.42
N ASN A 90 10.42 -4.52 -7.74
CA ASN A 90 9.12 -4.24 -8.34
C ASN A 90 8.19 -5.45 -8.17
N GLN A 91 6.88 -5.24 -8.33
CA GLN A 91 5.93 -6.35 -8.45
C GLN A 91 6.34 -7.30 -9.58
N PRO A 92 6.47 -8.62 -9.35
CA PRO A 92 6.76 -9.57 -10.42
C PRO A 92 5.65 -9.56 -11.46
N SER A 93 6.00 -9.42 -12.74
CA SER A 93 5.08 -9.74 -13.83
C SER A 93 4.91 -11.24 -13.92
N ASN A 94 3.71 -11.70 -14.32
CA ASN A 94 3.55 -13.09 -14.72
C ASN A 94 4.40 -13.32 -15.99
N GLY A 95 5.45 -14.12 -15.87
CA GLY A 95 6.52 -14.19 -16.86
C GLY A 95 6.14 -14.91 -18.16
N ALA A 96 5.65 -14.14 -19.13
CA ALA A 96 5.32 -14.50 -20.51
C ALA A 96 4.22 -15.58 -20.68
N ASP A 97 3.45 -15.44 -21.76
CA ASP A 97 2.56 -16.52 -22.20
C ASP A 97 3.37 -17.78 -22.49
N LEU A 98 2.88 -18.91 -21.99
CA LEU A 98 3.50 -20.20 -22.22
C LEU A 98 3.15 -20.70 -23.62
N THR A 99 3.83 -20.16 -24.63
CA THR A 99 3.72 -20.65 -26.00
C THR A 99 4.18 -22.10 -26.03
N ASN A 100 3.23 -23.00 -26.24
CA ASN A 100 3.48 -24.41 -26.43
C ASN A 100 4.21 -24.62 -27.76
N ASN A 101 5.48 -25.04 -27.72
CA ASN A 101 6.24 -25.40 -28.91
C ASN A 101 6.53 -26.91 -28.91
N VAL A 102 5.62 -27.70 -29.46
CA VAL A 102 5.89 -29.12 -29.74
C VAL A 102 6.30 -29.26 -31.21
N ALA A 103 7.58 -29.57 -31.44
CA ALA A 103 8.05 -30.16 -32.69
C ALA A 103 8.94 -31.38 -32.41
N VAL A 104 9.90 -31.28 -31.48
CA VAL A 104 10.67 -32.35 -30.81
C VAL A 104 11.31 -31.72 -29.55
N GLY A 105 11.63 -32.48 -28.49
CA GLY A 105 12.35 -31.95 -27.32
C GLY A 105 13.05 -33.03 -26.46
N GLY A 106 14.03 -32.69 -25.63
CA GLY A 106 14.68 -31.38 -25.40
C GLY A 106 15.72 -31.46 -24.26
N THR A 107 16.69 -30.52 -24.16
CA THR A 107 17.86 -30.51 -23.23
C THR A 107 18.46 -29.09 -23.14
N THR A 108 18.83 -28.48 -21.99
CA THR A 108 19.08 -28.93 -20.59
C THR A 108 18.38 -28.07 -19.48
N ASP A 109 17.06 -28.06 -19.24
CA ASP A 109 15.97 -28.70 -19.95
C ASP A 109 16.11 -30.26 -19.95
N THR A 110 15.28 -31.02 -20.66
CA THR A 110 15.12 -32.51 -20.57
C THR A 110 14.18 -33.06 -19.51
N ILE A 111 13.25 -33.89 -20.00
CA ILE A 111 12.64 -35.01 -19.30
C ILE A 111 12.65 -36.19 -20.28
N ALA A 112 13.38 -37.26 -19.96
CA ALA A 112 13.53 -38.49 -20.76
C ALA A 112 13.78 -39.69 -19.82
N ASN A 113 13.46 -40.94 -20.14
CA ASN A 113 12.72 -41.52 -21.26
C ASN A 113 11.76 -42.59 -20.68
N TYR A 114 10.51 -42.63 -21.11
CA TYR A 114 9.57 -43.69 -20.69
C TYR A 114 9.73 -44.87 -21.63
N THR A 115 10.46 -45.91 -21.21
CA THR A 115 10.98 -47.00 -22.06
C THR A 115 9.94 -47.99 -22.61
N ASP A 116 8.66 -47.63 -22.63
CA ASP A 116 7.67 -48.25 -23.50
C ASP A 116 6.76 -47.19 -24.15
N LEU A 117 7.18 -46.69 -25.31
CA LEU A 117 6.35 -45.84 -26.17
C LEU A 117 5.41 -46.65 -27.07
N THR A 118 5.46 -47.99 -27.07
CA THR A 118 4.66 -48.80 -28.00
C THR A 118 3.18 -48.87 -27.61
N THR A 119 2.87 -48.65 -26.32
CA THR A 119 1.50 -48.64 -25.80
C THR A 119 0.90 -47.22 -25.69
N TYR A 120 1.72 -46.17 -25.49
CA TYR A 120 1.25 -44.83 -25.11
C TYR A 120 2.01 -43.65 -25.79
N ALA A 121 2.41 -43.77 -27.05
CA ALA A 121 3.27 -42.80 -27.74
C ALA A 121 2.78 -41.33 -27.66
N THR A 122 1.48 -41.10 -27.86
CA THR A 122 0.85 -39.77 -27.82
C THR A 122 0.85 -39.19 -26.41
N ASP A 123 0.47 -40.00 -25.43
CA ASP A 123 0.38 -39.58 -24.02
C ASP A 123 1.77 -39.26 -23.46
N ALA A 124 2.80 -40.05 -23.83
CA ALA A 124 4.17 -39.80 -23.44
C ALA A 124 4.67 -38.42 -23.93
N ALA A 125 4.26 -37.97 -25.11
CA ALA A 125 4.60 -36.63 -25.62
C ALA A 125 3.84 -35.52 -24.87
N ALA A 126 2.54 -35.71 -24.62
CA ALA A 126 1.71 -34.77 -23.86
C ALA A 126 2.20 -34.61 -22.41
N ILE A 127 2.54 -35.72 -21.73
CA ILE A 127 3.08 -35.74 -20.36
C ILE A 127 4.40 -34.97 -20.28
N ARG A 128 5.36 -35.21 -21.19
CA ARG A 128 6.64 -34.47 -21.23
C ARG A 128 6.42 -32.96 -21.38
N ASN A 129 5.51 -32.55 -22.27
CA ASN A 129 5.18 -31.14 -22.46
C ASN A 129 4.55 -30.53 -21.19
N ASN A 130 3.56 -31.18 -20.60
CA ASN A 130 2.90 -30.71 -19.38
C ASN A 130 3.89 -30.52 -18.22
N LEU A 131 4.82 -31.47 -18.04
CA LEU A 131 5.87 -31.39 -17.02
C LEU A 131 6.86 -30.25 -17.31
N TYR A 132 7.25 -30.02 -18.57
CA TYR A 132 8.09 -28.88 -18.95
C TYR A 132 7.42 -27.53 -18.64
N GLN A 133 6.14 -27.36 -18.97
CA GLN A 133 5.39 -26.14 -18.65
C GLN A 133 5.26 -25.92 -17.13
N LEU A 134 5.07 -27.00 -16.35
CA LEU A 134 5.04 -26.94 -14.88
C LEU A 134 6.40 -26.53 -14.30
N ALA A 135 7.49 -27.16 -14.75
CA ALA A 135 8.85 -26.84 -14.30
C ALA A 135 9.21 -25.37 -14.60
N LYS A 136 8.84 -24.87 -15.79
CA LYS A 136 9.01 -23.46 -16.17
C LYS A 136 8.24 -22.50 -15.26
N LYS A 137 6.97 -22.80 -14.93
CA LYS A 137 6.19 -22.00 -13.96
C LYS A 137 6.84 -21.99 -12.57
N LEU A 138 7.25 -23.15 -12.07
CA LEU A 138 7.90 -23.28 -10.76
C LEU A 138 9.20 -22.46 -10.70
N LYS A 139 10.00 -22.48 -11.78
CA LYS A 139 11.21 -21.65 -11.88
C LYS A 139 10.90 -20.15 -11.79
N VAL A 140 9.91 -19.66 -12.53
CA VAL A 140 9.51 -18.24 -12.49
C VAL A 140 9.06 -17.82 -11.09
N VAL A 141 8.28 -18.66 -10.39
CA VAL A 141 7.89 -18.41 -8.99
C VAL A 141 9.12 -18.39 -8.08
N ASN A 142 10.02 -19.38 -8.19
CA ASN A 142 11.23 -19.44 -7.37
C ASN A 142 12.15 -18.23 -7.57
N ASP A 143 12.38 -17.81 -8.82
CA ASP A 143 13.19 -16.64 -9.14
C ASP A 143 12.55 -15.35 -8.56
N ALA A 144 11.22 -15.22 -8.64
CA ALA A 144 10.49 -14.10 -8.03
C ALA A 144 10.61 -14.09 -6.50
N LEU A 145 10.42 -15.24 -5.83
CA LEU A 145 10.55 -15.39 -4.37
C LEU A 145 11.97 -15.07 -3.87
N ARG A 146 13.00 -15.43 -4.64
CA ARG A 146 14.41 -15.06 -4.35
C ARG A 146 14.68 -13.58 -4.57
N SER A 147 14.05 -12.97 -5.59
CA SER A 147 14.17 -11.54 -5.87
C SER A 147 13.65 -10.67 -4.71
N ILE A 148 12.50 -11.03 -4.12
CA ILE A 148 11.94 -10.38 -2.92
C ILE A 148 12.59 -10.82 -1.60
N GLY A 149 13.56 -11.74 -1.63
CA GLY A 149 14.30 -12.20 -0.46
C GLY A 149 13.55 -13.18 0.46
N ILE A 150 12.40 -13.72 0.05
CA ILE A 150 11.66 -14.73 0.84
C ILE A 150 12.32 -16.11 0.79
N MET A 151 13.15 -16.37 -0.23
CA MET A 151 13.91 -17.62 -0.39
C MET A 151 15.36 -17.31 -0.77
N SER A 152 16.30 -18.15 -0.33
CA SER A 152 17.74 -18.07 -0.63
C SER A 152 18.12 -18.81 -1.91
#